data_AF-A0A355YMH2-F1
#
_entry.id   AF-A0A355YMH2-F1
#
_cell.length_a   1.000
_cell.length_b   1.000
_cell.length_c   1.000
_cell.angle_alpha   90.00
_cell.angle_beta   90.00
_cell.angle_gamma   90.00
#
_symmetry.space_group_name_H-M   'P 1'
#
loop_
_entity.id
_entity.type
_entity.pdbx_description
1 polymer ?
#
loop_
_entity_poly.entity_id
_entity_poly.type
_entity_poly.pdbx_seq_one_letter_code
_entity_poly.pdbx_strand_id
1 'polypeptide(L)'
;MLENYSFEVFWKDELTASVRVEQDIVKVKRYIKHPLRQLFAADTMSRYQLNCILELRCWDRGRPDSDEILKYLGLTAYIPYEIIKKTHGVSFNDFIWFRFPGEQITSKDVLVR
;
A
#
# COMPACT_ATOMS: atom_id res chain seq x y z
N MET A 1 13.29 11.12 -14.28
CA MET A 1 12.84 11.77 -13.02
C MET A 1 11.99 10.78 -12.26
N LEU A 2 12.13 10.67 -10.94
CA LEU A 2 11.26 9.81 -10.15
C LEU A 2 9.84 10.36 -10.17
N GLU A 3 8.87 9.51 -10.49
CA GLU A 3 7.47 9.93 -10.56
C GLU A 3 6.94 10.23 -9.16
N ASN A 4 6.16 11.31 -9.08
CA ASN A 4 5.40 11.70 -7.91
C ASN A 4 4.07 10.94 -7.92
N TYR A 5 3.63 10.48 -6.76
CA TYR A 5 2.36 9.80 -6.62
C TYR A 5 1.78 9.98 -5.22
N SER A 6 0.51 9.64 -5.08
CA SER A 6 -0.20 9.68 -3.80
C SER A 6 -1.15 8.52 -3.67
N PHE A 7 -1.51 8.22 -2.43
CA PHE A 7 -2.55 7.26 -2.08
C PHE A 7 -3.01 7.52 -0.65
N GLU A 8 -4.11 6.89 -0.29
CA GLU A 8 -4.71 6.94 1.04
C GLU A 8 -4.68 5.55 1.67
N VAL A 9 -4.60 5.51 3.00
CA VAL A 9 -4.57 4.26 3.78
C VAL A 9 -5.77 4.24 4.70
N PHE A 10 -6.51 3.14 4.64
CA PHE A 10 -7.75 2.94 5.35
C PHE A 10 -7.64 1.77 6.32
N TRP A 11 -8.40 1.85 7.42
CA TRP A 11 -8.76 0.71 8.26
C TRP A 11 -10.28 0.53 8.13
N LYS A 12 -10.73 -0.55 7.49
CA LYS A 12 -12.13 -0.62 7.02
C LYS A 12 -12.47 0.65 6.22
N ASP A 13 -13.53 1.39 6.55
CA ASP A 13 -13.87 2.64 5.87
C ASP A 13 -13.32 3.90 6.58
N GLU A 14 -12.46 3.73 7.59
CA GLU A 14 -11.86 4.84 8.35
C GLU A 14 -10.51 5.25 7.73
N LEU A 15 -10.38 6.52 7.31
CA LEU A 15 -9.12 7.06 6.78
C LEU A 15 -8.07 7.20 7.89
N THR A 16 -6.97 6.46 7.77
CA THR A 16 -5.90 6.43 8.78
C THR A 16 -4.72 7.32 8.42
N ALA A 17 -4.38 7.41 7.13
CA ALA A 17 -3.30 8.26 6.64
C ALA A 17 -3.48 8.66 5.17
N SER A 18 -2.93 9.82 4.79
CA SER A 18 -2.73 10.21 3.38
C SER A 18 -1.23 10.30 3.10
N VAL A 19 -0.78 9.73 1.98
CA VAL A 19 0.63 9.68 1.60
C VAL A 19 0.85 10.47 0.30
N ARG A 20 1.89 11.30 0.27
CA ARG A 20 2.38 11.97 -0.93
C ARG A 20 3.87 11.71 -1.09
N VAL A 21 4.26 11.28 -2.28
CA VAL A 21 5.64 11.05 -2.66
C VAL A 21 6.05 12.14 -3.62
N GLU A 22 7.01 12.96 -3.19
CA GLU A 22 7.52 14.12 -3.92
C GLU A 22 9.03 13.97 -4.06
N GLN A 23 9.51 13.68 -5.27
CA GLN A 23 10.92 13.36 -5.52
C GLN A 23 11.38 12.24 -4.57
N ASP A 24 12.38 12.47 -3.72
CA ASP A 24 12.94 11.47 -2.78
C ASP A 24 12.26 11.46 -1.40
N ILE A 25 11.37 12.43 -1.14
CA ILE A 25 10.73 12.61 0.16
C ILE A 25 9.30 12.09 0.11
N VAL A 26 8.95 11.28 1.11
CA VAL A 26 7.59 10.81 1.36
C VAL A 26 7.04 11.59 2.54
N LYS A 27 5.92 12.27 2.34
CA LYS A 27 5.16 12.96 3.39
C LYS A 27 3.92 12.14 3.73
N VAL A 28 3.72 11.85 5.01
CA VAL A 28 2.58 11.11 5.53
C VAL A 28 1.81 12.00 6.49
N LYS A 29 0.54 12.23 6.19
CA LYS A 29 -0.38 12.85 7.14
C LYS A 29 -1.15 11.75 7.85
N ARG A 30 -0.84 11.51 9.13
CA ARG A 30 -1.50 10.50 9.96
C ARG A 30 -2.70 11.10 10.69
N TYR A 31 -3.87 10.48 10.53
CA TYR A 31 -5.10 10.86 11.24
C TYR A 31 -5.33 10.00 12.49
N ILE A 32 -4.78 8.79 12.51
CA ILE A 32 -4.89 7.83 13.63
C ILE A 32 -3.50 7.41 14.08
N LYS A 33 -3.29 7.35 15.41
CA LYS A 33 -2.03 6.91 16.06
C LYS A 33 -2.21 5.64 16.89
N HIS A 34 -3.33 4.93 16.72
CA HIS A 34 -3.58 3.66 17.41
C HIS A 34 -2.64 2.58 16.84
N PRO A 35 -1.87 1.85 17.68
CA PRO A 35 -0.86 0.88 17.22
C PRO A 35 -1.35 -0.15 16.22
N LEU A 36 -2.56 -0.70 16.42
CA LEU A 36 -3.13 -1.70 15.51
C LEU A 36 -3.73 -1.11 14.22
N ARG A 37 -4.07 0.19 14.20
CA ARG A 37 -4.79 0.80 13.06
C ARG A 37 -3.92 1.70 12.21
N GLN A 38 -2.72 2.05 12.67
CA GLN A 38 -1.77 2.85 11.91
C GLN A 38 -0.80 1.95 11.16
N LEU A 39 -0.54 2.25 9.89
CA LEU A 39 0.53 1.61 9.13
C LEU A 39 1.88 2.33 9.30
N PHE A 40 1.85 3.67 9.41
CA PHE A 40 3.05 4.50 9.42
C PHE A 40 3.39 5.01 10.82
N ALA A 41 4.66 4.88 11.21
CA ALA A 41 5.16 5.37 12.50
C ALA A 41 5.72 6.80 12.47
N ALA A 42 5.95 7.37 11.28
CA ALA A 42 6.52 8.70 11.09
C ALA A 42 5.76 9.51 10.03
N ASP A 43 5.83 10.84 10.14
CA ASP A 43 5.16 11.78 9.21
C ASP A 43 6.01 12.09 7.97
N THR A 44 7.29 11.72 7.98
CA THR A 44 8.21 11.85 6.85
C THR A 44 9.11 10.62 6.76
N MET A 45 9.42 10.16 5.54
CA MET A 45 10.37 9.08 5.30
C MET A 45 10.98 9.15 3.89
N SER A 46 11.99 8.33 3.64
CA SER A 46 12.53 8.11 2.29
C SER A 46 11.64 7.19 1.45
N ARG A 47 11.76 7.26 0.12
CA ARG A 47 11.13 6.28 -0.78
C ARG A 47 11.52 4.83 -0.49
N TYR A 48 12.76 4.59 -0.04
CA TYR A 48 13.24 3.26 0.34
C TYR A 48 12.44 2.71 1.53
N GLN A 49 12.31 3.51 2.59
CA GLN A 49 11.51 3.12 3.77
C GLN A 49 10.05 2.88 3.41
N LEU A 50 9.46 3.73 2.56
CA LEU A 50 8.12 3.50 2.04
C LEU A 50 8.05 2.16 1.30
N ASN A 51 8.99 1.88 0.39
CA ASN A 51 8.99 0.64 -0.38
C ASN A 51 9.06 -0.61 0.52
N CYS A 52 9.87 -0.57 1.59
CA CYS A 52 9.90 -1.66 2.58
C CYS A 52 8.55 -1.84 3.27
N ILE A 53 7.85 -0.75 3.63
CA ILE A 53 6.51 -0.82 4.25
C ILE A 53 5.48 -1.39 3.27
N LEU A 54 5.53 -1.00 1.99
CA LEU A 54 4.62 -1.52 0.97
C LEU A 54 4.89 -3.01 0.67
N GLU A 55 6.15 -3.44 0.73
CA GLU A 55 6.54 -4.83 0.54
C GLU A 55 5.97 -5.75 1.63
N LEU A 56 5.82 -5.27 2.86
CA LEU A 56 5.11 -6.00 3.94
C LEU A 56 3.62 -6.27 3.62
N ARG A 57 3.09 -5.62 2.58
CA ARG A 57 1.70 -5.77 2.09
C ARG A 57 1.63 -6.62 0.82
N CYS A 58 2.75 -7.16 0.37
CA CYS A 58 2.86 -8.07 -0.76
C CYS A 58 3.11 -9.51 -0.25
N TRP A 59 3.10 -10.49 -1.16
CA TRP A 59 3.52 -11.86 -0.81
C TRP A 59 5.04 -11.94 -0.63
N ASP A 60 5.56 -13.04 -0.12
CA ASP A 60 7.01 -13.23 -0.01
C ASP A 60 7.67 -13.25 -1.40
N ARG A 61 8.76 -12.50 -1.61
CA ARG A 61 9.45 -12.41 -2.90
C ARG A 61 10.03 -13.77 -3.36
N GLY A 62 10.37 -14.65 -2.43
CA GLY A 62 10.86 -16.01 -2.70
C GLY A 62 9.77 -17.05 -2.89
N ARG A 63 8.49 -16.66 -2.92
CA ARG A 63 7.37 -17.57 -3.13
C ARG A 63 7.49 -18.28 -4.51
N PRO A 64 7.39 -19.62 -4.59
CA PRO A 64 7.67 -20.36 -5.83
C PRO A 64 6.79 -20.00 -7.04
N ASP A 65 5.54 -19.61 -6.80
CA ASP A 65 4.54 -19.18 -7.80
C ASP A 65 4.51 -17.66 -8.00
N SER A 66 5.54 -16.92 -7.55
CA SER A 66 5.58 -15.45 -7.68
C SER A 66 5.42 -14.98 -9.13
N ASP A 67 6.04 -15.66 -10.09
CA ASP A 67 5.94 -15.29 -11.51
C ASP A 67 4.53 -15.51 -12.08
N GLU A 68 3.82 -16.54 -11.60
CA GLU A 68 2.42 -16.81 -11.98
C GLU A 68 1.49 -15.72 -11.43
N ILE A 69 1.70 -15.31 -10.18
CA ILE A 69 0.95 -14.22 -9.55
C ILE A 69 1.20 -12.90 -10.29
N LEU A 70 2.46 -12.58 -10.60
CA LEU A 70 2.79 -11.38 -11.37
C LEU A 70 2.11 -11.39 -12.74
N LYS A 71 2.17 -12.51 -13.46
CA LYS A 71 1.49 -12.68 -14.75
C LYS A 71 -0.03 -12.51 -14.64
N TYR A 72 -0.65 -13.08 -13.61
CA TYR A 72 -2.09 -12.92 -13.35
C TYR A 72 -2.48 -11.46 -13.10
N LEU A 73 -1.63 -10.70 -12.39
CA LEU A 73 -1.82 -9.27 -12.15
C LEU A 73 -1.44 -8.37 -13.34
N GLY A 74 -0.91 -8.96 -14.41
CA GLY A 74 -0.41 -8.23 -15.60
C GLY A 74 0.88 -7.44 -15.32
N LEU A 75 1.70 -7.90 -14.38
CA LEU A 75 2.97 -7.29 -14.00
C LEU A 75 4.15 -8.09 -14.54
N THR A 76 5.20 -7.40 -14.97
CA THR A 76 6.43 -8.01 -15.50
C THR A 76 7.55 -8.11 -14.48
N ALA A 77 7.38 -7.47 -13.32
CA ALA A 77 8.39 -7.42 -12.28
C ALA A 77 7.73 -7.26 -10.90
N TYR A 78 8.41 -7.78 -9.89
CA TYR A 78 8.03 -7.58 -8.50
C TYR A 78 8.38 -6.16 -8.05
N ILE A 79 7.42 -5.26 -8.17
CA ILE A 79 7.51 -3.86 -7.74
C ILE A 79 6.39 -3.63 -6.71
N PRO A 80 6.70 -3.45 -5.41
CA PRO A 80 5.69 -3.38 -4.36
C PRO A 80 4.58 -2.36 -4.63
N TYR A 81 4.95 -1.16 -5.10
CA TYR A 81 3.96 -0.12 -5.43
C TYR A 81 2.97 -0.56 -6.53
N GLU A 82 3.45 -1.20 -7.59
CA GLU A 82 2.57 -1.70 -8.67
C GLU A 82 1.71 -2.88 -8.20
N ILE A 83 2.26 -3.74 -7.35
CA ILE A 83 1.52 -4.84 -6.74
C ILE A 83 0.36 -4.31 -5.90
N ILE A 84 0.63 -3.39 -4.97
CA ILE A 84 -0.43 -2.86 -4.10
C ILE A 84 -1.48 -2.05 -4.88
N LYS A 85 -1.16 -1.48 -6.04
CA LYS A 85 -2.15 -0.86 -6.92
C LYS A 85 -3.12 -1.87 -7.51
N LYS A 86 -2.68 -3.11 -7.71
CA LYS A 86 -3.55 -4.21 -8.20
C LYS A 86 -4.31 -4.90 -7.09
N THR A 87 -3.73 -4.97 -5.88
CA THR A 87 -4.26 -5.78 -4.77
C THR A 87 -4.86 -4.96 -3.64
N HIS A 88 -4.76 -3.63 -3.69
CA HIS A 88 -5.07 -2.72 -2.59
C HIS A 88 -4.31 -3.04 -1.28
N GLY A 89 -3.20 -3.79 -1.36
CA GLY A 89 -2.36 -4.18 -0.22
C GLY A 89 -3.12 -4.83 0.94
N VAL A 90 -4.22 -5.52 0.63
CA VAL A 90 -5.04 -6.22 1.62
C VAL A 90 -4.30 -7.42 2.20
N SER A 91 -4.51 -7.67 3.48
CA SER A 91 -3.94 -8.82 4.19
C SER A 91 -5.01 -9.50 5.01
N PHE A 92 -4.93 -10.83 5.15
CA PHE A 92 -5.81 -11.58 6.04
C PHE A 92 -5.65 -11.16 7.52
N ASN A 93 -4.48 -10.63 7.89
CA ASN A 93 -4.12 -10.35 9.27
C ASN A 93 -4.78 -9.09 9.86
N ASP A 94 -5.27 -8.18 9.03
CA ASP A 94 -5.82 -6.89 9.49
C ASP A 94 -6.91 -6.37 8.55
N PHE A 95 -7.29 -5.11 8.74
CA PHE A 95 -8.28 -4.40 7.91
C PHE A 95 -7.65 -3.22 7.15
N ILE A 96 -6.32 -3.22 7.00
CA ILE A 96 -5.59 -2.15 6.34
C ILE A 96 -5.64 -2.36 4.82
N TRP A 97 -5.98 -1.31 4.09
CA TRP A 97 -5.95 -1.31 2.63
C TRP A 97 -5.64 0.09 2.07
N PHE A 98 -5.30 0.13 0.78
CA PHE A 98 -4.84 1.34 0.09
C PHE A 98 -5.84 1.75 -0.99
N ARG A 99 -6.17 3.05 -1.02
CA ARG A 99 -6.98 3.65 -2.08
C ARG A 99 -6.15 4.62 -2.91
N PHE A 100 -6.27 4.53 -4.22
CA PHE A 100 -5.53 5.34 -5.17
C PHE A 100 -6.42 6.45 -5.76
N PRO A 101 -5.81 7.54 -6.29
CA PRO A 101 -6.57 8.65 -6.85
C PRO A 101 -7.55 8.22 -7.94
N GLY A 102 -8.80 8.69 -7.85
CA GLY A 102 -9.87 8.38 -8.81
C GLY A 102 -10.73 7.17 -8.46
N GLU A 103 -10.37 6.40 -7.43
CA GLU A 103 -11.14 5.23 -7.00
C GLU A 103 -12.26 5.62 -6.03
N GLN A 104 -13.45 5.06 -6.26
CA GLN A 104 -14.65 5.25 -5.43
C GLN A 104 -15.10 3.94 -4.79
N ILE A 105 -14.13 3.17 -4.30
CA ILE A 105 -14.33 1.87 -3.63
C ILE A 105 -14.29 2.01 -2.11
N THR A 106 -14.83 1.00 -1.44
CA THR A 106 -14.94 0.87 0.02
C THR A 106 -14.30 -0.43 0.48
N SER A 107 -14.21 -0.60 1.80
CA SER A 107 -13.64 -1.83 2.37
C SER A 107 -14.38 -3.11 1.98
N LYS A 108 -15.68 -3.03 1.65
CA LYS A 108 -16.47 -4.15 1.15
C LYS A 108 -16.02 -4.67 -0.23
N ASP A 109 -15.38 -3.81 -1.02
CA ASP A 109 -14.99 -4.14 -2.39
C ASP A 109 -13.63 -4.86 -2.45
N VAL A 110 -12.80 -4.72 -1.40
CA VAL A 110 -11.40 -5.15 -1.41
C VAL A 110 -11.04 -6.14 -0.30
N LEU A 111 -11.70 -6.08 0.86
CA LEU A 111 -11.36 -6.96 1.96
C LEU A 111 -11.85 -8.39 1.67
N VAL A 112 -10.97 -9.36 1.90
CA VAL A 112 -11.20 -10.78 1.57
C VAL A 112 -11.95 -11.50 2.70
N ARG A 113 -13.02 -10.91 3.26
CA ARG A 113 -13.78 -11.46 4.41
C ARG A 113 -15.28 -11.47 4.19
#